data_AF-A0A1G7P614-F1
#
_entry.id   AF-A0A1G7P614-F1
#
_cell.length_a   1.000
_cell.length_b   1.000
_cell.length_c   1.000
_cell.angle_alpha   90.00
_cell.angle_beta   90.00
_cell.angle_gamma   90.00
#
_symmetry.space_group_name_H-M   'P 1'
#
loop_
_entity.id
_entity.type
_entity.pdbx_description
1 polymer ?
#
loop_
_entity_poly.entity_id
_entity_poly.type
_entity_poly.pdbx_seq_one_letter_code
_entity_poly.pdbx_strand_id
1 'polypeptide(L)'
;MDTAPDLTTATAIAATGQTQAAAAPRIKFSSHGFCIDHPDPELGAQLMANALGVADRDAMDGILRQLVKASVSGGKPCEVNLAFMISMVRSIGPRDSVEAMLVAQMVSVHVMAMRCARHLAHAKDLAQHDSAARALGRLARTFPAQIEALNRHRSHSEPAITVQNVKVEDGGNAIVGNVTQHASVIVSDTSPASAARNAPKAAGSRRRRNSADAARDAQA
;
A
#
# COMPACT_ATOMS: atom_id res chain seq x y z
N MET A 1 49.56 -40.50 -4.54
CA MET A 1 49.10 -39.37 -3.71
C MET A 1 48.85 -38.24 -4.68
N ASP A 2 47.65 -38.25 -5.23
CA ASP A 2 47.25 -37.50 -6.43
C ASP A 2 46.73 -36.13 -5.99
N THR A 3 47.54 -35.08 -6.19
CA THR A 3 47.19 -33.70 -5.84
C THR A 3 46.66 -32.99 -7.07
N ALA A 4 45.33 -32.88 -7.15
CA ALA A 4 44.64 -32.05 -8.13
C ALA A 4 44.81 -30.54 -7.78
N PRO A 5 45.03 -29.65 -8.76
CA PRO A 5 44.87 -28.23 -8.58
C PRO A 5 43.42 -27.84 -8.91
N ASP A 6 42.71 -27.24 -7.96
CA ASP A 6 41.39 -26.67 -8.21
C ASP A 6 41.55 -25.25 -8.80
N LEU A 7 41.28 -25.15 -10.10
CA LEU A 7 41.16 -23.90 -10.84
C LEU A 7 39.68 -23.50 -10.82
N THR A 8 39.31 -22.56 -9.96
CA THR A 8 38.02 -21.85 -10.08
C THR A 8 38.22 -20.35 -9.88
N THR A 9 38.68 -19.71 -10.95
CA THR A 9 38.51 -18.27 -11.18
C THR A 9 37.20 -18.04 -11.95
N ALA A 10 36.58 -16.88 -11.70
CA ALA A 10 35.34 -16.33 -12.25
C ALA A 10 34.08 -16.71 -11.44
N THR A 11 33.38 -15.76 -10.84
CA THR A 11 32.84 -14.58 -11.51
C THR A 11 32.60 -13.47 -10.49
N ALA A 12 33.29 -12.33 -10.68
CA ALA A 12 32.92 -11.07 -10.07
C ALA A 12 31.55 -10.66 -10.63
N ILE A 13 30.51 -10.77 -9.81
CA ILE A 13 29.20 -10.21 -10.15
C ILE A 13 29.27 -8.73 -9.78
N ALA A 14 29.49 -7.93 -10.82
CA ALA A 14 29.47 -6.49 -10.79
C ALA A 14 28.18 -5.98 -10.13
N ALA A 15 28.38 -4.95 -9.30
CA ALA A 15 27.34 -4.07 -8.82
C ALA A 15 26.56 -3.47 -10.00
N THR A 16 25.32 -3.92 -10.20
CA THR A 16 24.32 -3.19 -10.96
C THR A 16 23.35 -2.53 -9.99
N GLY A 17 23.67 -1.27 -9.68
CA GLY A 17 22.71 -0.20 -9.39
C GLY A 17 21.53 -0.56 -8.49
N GLN A 18 21.78 -0.69 -7.19
CA GLN A 18 20.81 -0.11 -6.27
C GLN A 18 20.86 1.40 -6.50
N THR A 19 20.00 1.90 -7.37
CA THR A 19 19.58 3.30 -7.35
C THR A 19 19.30 3.60 -5.90
N GLN A 20 20.14 4.44 -5.31
CA GLN A 20 20.11 4.84 -3.91
C GLN A 20 18.70 5.38 -3.66
N ALA A 21 17.79 4.51 -3.20
CA ALA A 21 16.44 4.87 -2.85
C ALA A 21 16.63 5.92 -1.77
N ALA A 22 16.43 7.19 -2.11
CA ALA A 22 16.85 8.33 -1.32
C ALA A 22 16.55 8.03 0.14
N ALA A 23 17.59 7.87 0.96
CA ALA A 23 17.46 7.41 2.34
C ALA A 23 16.41 8.29 3.02
N ALA A 24 15.56 7.71 3.88
CA ALA A 24 14.53 8.49 4.57
C ALA A 24 15.21 9.69 5.25
N PRO A 25 14.75 10.92 4.95
CA PRO A 25 15.44 12.11 5.43
C PRO A 25 15.42 12.07 6.96
N ARG A 26 16.61 12.13 7.56
CA ARG A 26 16.81 11.89 8.99
C ARG A 26 16.65 13.21 9.75
N ILE A 27 16.27 13.10 11.02
CA ILE A 27 16.18 14.25 11.92
C ILE A 27 17.27 14.12 12.96
N LYS A 28 18.05 15.19 13.14
CA LYS A 28 18.98 15.32 14.26
C LYS A 28 18.38 16.22 15.31
N PHE A 29 18.45 15.80 16.57
CA PHE A 29 18.12 16.64 17.71
C PHE A 29 19.36 17.42 18.16
N SER A 30 19.13 18.67 18.55
CA SER A 30 20.13 19.54 19.16
C SER A 30 19.56 20.18 20.43
N SER A 31 20.39 20.86 21.21
CA SER A 31 19.95 21.59 22.41
C SER A 31 18.90 22.67 22.12
N HIS A 32 18.84 23.16 20.88
CA HIS A 32 17.94 24.24 20.46
C HIS A 32 16.74 23.74 19.63
N GLY A 33 16.55 22.43 19.52
CA GLY A 33 15.43 21.84 18.79
C GLY A 33 15.83 20.66 17.92
N PHE A 34 15.47 20.70 16.64
CA PHE A 34 15.79 19.67 15.68
C PHE A 34 16.05 20.27 14.29
N CYS A 35 16.80 19.56 13.46
CA CYS A 35 17.02 19.90 12.05
C CYS A 35 16.94 18.65 11.17
N ILE A 36 16.69 18.88 9.88
CA ILE A 36 16.81 17.84 8.85
C ILE A 36 18.30 17.61 8.61
N ASP A 37 18.73 16.35 8.76
CA ASP A 37 20.13 15.95 8.61
C ASP A 37 20.47 15.76 7.13
N HIS A 38 20.89 16.84 6.48
CA HIS A 38 21.31 16.83 5.09
C HIS A 38 22.42 17.88 4.85
N PRO A 39 23.48 17.58 4.08
CA PRO A 39 24.56 18.54 3.79
C PRO A 39 24.07 19.76 3.00
N ASP A 40 23.06 19.56 2.14
CA ASP A 40 22.33 20.61 1.43
C ASP A 40 20.97 20.85 2.12
N PRO A 41 20.78 21.99 2.80
CA PRO A 41 19.53 22.27 3.52
C PRO A 41 18.29 22.36 2.63
N GLU A 42 18.41 22.85 1.39
CA GLU A 42 17.27 22.99 0.49
C GLU A 42 16.83 21.64 -0.05
N LEU A 43 17.80 20.84 -0.50
CA LEU A 43 17.51 19.47 -0.94
C LEU A 43 16.95 18.62 0.22
N GLY A 44 17.49 18.77 1.43
CA GLY A 44 16.97 18.10 2.62
C GLY A 44 15.51 18.46 2.92
N ALA A 45 15.17 19.74 2.84
CA ALA A 45 13.79 20.21 2.99
C ALA A 45 12.89 19.66 1.89
N GLN A 46 13.33 19.66 0.63
CA GLN A 46 12.54 19.11 -0.47
C GLN A 46 12.29 17.60 -0.32
N LEU A 47 13.31 16.84 0.09
CA LEU A 47 13.17 15.40 0.33
C LEU A 47 12.19 15.12 1.48
N MET A 48 12.21 15.94 2.53
CA MET A 48 11.27 15.82 3.66
C MET A 48 9.84 16.20 3.24
N ALA A 49 9.68 17.29 2.50
CA ALA A 49 8.40 17.73 1.96
C ALA A 49 7.78 16.63 1.07
N ASN A 50 8.57 16.05 0.17
CA ASN A 50 8.17 14.92 -0.65
C ASN A 50 7.80 13.67 0.17
N ALA A 51 8.55 13.37 1.24
CA ALA A 51 8.27 12.24 2.12
C ALA A 51 6.98 12.40 2.93
N LEU A 52 6.64 13.64 3.29
CA LEU A 52 5.42 13.98 4.02
C LEU A 52 4.22 14.22 3.09
N GLY A 53 4.44 14.33 1.78
CA GLY A 53 3.39 14.59 0.78
C GLY A 53 2.85 16.02 0.81
N VAL A 54 3.68 16.99 1.18
CA VAL A 54 3.31 18.41 1.24
C VAL A 54 4.24 19.23 0.34
N ALA A 55 3.68 20.19 -0.38
CA ALA A 55 4.47 21.11 -1.21
C ALA A 55 4.91 22.37 -0.45
N ASP A 56 4.10 22.79 0.53
CA ASP A 56 4.36 23.99 1.33
C ASP A 56 5.33 23.73 2.48
N ARG A 57 6.29 24.64 2.65
CA ARG A 57 7.38 24.50 3.62
C ARG A 57 6.89 24.67 5.05
N ASP A 58 5.91 25.54 5.29
CA ASP A 58 5.34 25.77 6.61
C ASP A 58 4.48 24.59 7.04
N ALA A 59 3.72 24.00 6.12
CA ALA A 59 2.99 22.75 6.34
C ALA A 59 3.94 21.59 6.68
N MET A 60 5.05 21.45 5.95
CA MET A 60 6.10 20.46 6.26
C MET A 60 6.65 20.64 7.67
N ASP A 61 7.06 21.86 8.03
CA ASP A 61 7.60 22.17 9.37
C ASP A 61 6.55 21.92 10.46
N GLY A 62 5.29 22.33 10.23
CA GLY A 62 4.17 22.12 11.14
C GLY A 62 3.91 20.64 11.43
N ILE A 63 3.77 19.81 10.40
CA ILE A 63 3.57 18.36 10.54
C ILE A 63 4.77 17.73 11.24
N LEU A 64 5.99 18.09 10.84
CA LEU A 64 7.20 17.55 11.45
C LEU A 64 7.29 17.87 12.95
N ARG A 65 6.97 19.09 13.37
CA ARG A 65 6.89 19.46 14.79
C ARG A 65 5.83 18.66 15.56
N GLN A 66 4.68 18.38 14.94
CA GLN A 66 3.64 17.55 15.54
C GLN A 66 4.12 16.12 15.74
N LEU A 67 4.79 15.53 14.74
CA LEU A 67 5.38 14.19 14.83
C LEU A 67 6.48 14.13 15.90
N VAL A 68 7.34 15.15 15.98
CA VAL A 68 8.36 15.27 17.05
C VAL A 68 7.71 15.23 18.42
N LYS A 69 6.63 16.00 18.64
CA LYS A 69 5.89 16.02 19.91
C LYS A 69 5.23 14.67 20.20
N ALA A 70 4.67 13.99 19.20
CA ALA A 70 4.07 12.67 19.36
C ALA A 70 5.11 11.56 19.62
N SER A 71 6.36 11.73 19.15
CA SER A 71 7.45 10.77 19.32
C SER A 71 7.93 10.59 20.77
N VAL A 72 7.54 11.50 21.67
CA VAL A 72 8.03 11.59 23.05
C VAL A 72 7.95 10.26 23.80
N SER A 73 9.06 9.88 24.42
CA SER A 73 9.16 8.73 25.31
C SER A 73 10.04 9.12 26.50
N GLY A 74 9.59 8.82 27.73
CA GLY A 74 10.32 9.22 28.94
C GLY A 74 10.51 10.74 29.08
N GLY A 75 9.54 11.54 28.64
CA GLY A 75 9.53 13.00 28.80
C GLY A 75 10.32 13.80 27.76
N LYS A 76 11.00 13.14 26.80
CA LYS A 76 11.73 13.80 25.72
C LYS A 76 11.43 13.19 24.35
N PRO A 77 11.58 13.95 23.24
CA PRO A 77 11.50 13.39 21.90
C PRO A 77 12.43 12.18 21.73
N CYS A 78 11.93 11.13 21.08
CA CYS A 78 12.69 9.90 20.88
C CYS A 78 13.02 9.76 19.40
N GLU A 79 14.31 9.82 19.05
CA GLU A 79 14.80 9.76 17.68
C GLU A 79 14.35 8.49 16.95
N VAL A 80 14.41 7.33 17.64
CA VAL A 80 13.95 6.05 17.08
C VAL A 80 12.46 6.08 16.76
N ASN A 81 11.63 6.60 17.69
CA ASN A 81 10.18 6.71 17.45
C ASN A 81 9.89 7.69 16.31
N LEU A 82 10.57 8.84 16.26
CA LEU A 82 10.36 9.82 15.22
C LEU A 82 10.75 9.28 13.85
N ALA A 83 11.91 8.61 13.74
CA ALA A 83 12.35 7.97 12.51
C ALA A 83 11.35 6.91 12.04
N PHE A 84 10.82 6.09 12.96
CA PHE A 84 9.73 5.15 12.66
C PHE A 84 8.49 5.89 12.12
N MET A 85 8.05 6.96 12.80
CA MET A 85 6.87 7.71 12.38
C MET A 85 7.03 8.31 10.98
N ILE A 86 8.16 8.97 10.70
CA ILE A 86 8.45 9.54 9.38
C ILE A 86 8.52 8.43 8.31
N SER A 87 9.12 7.28 8.63
CA SER A 87 9.16 6.13 7.73
C SER A 87 7.75 5.62 7.40
N MET A 88 6.85 5.57 8.38
CA MET A 88 5.47 5.16 8.18
C MET A 88 4.69 6.16 7.33
N VAL A 89 4.84 7.47 7.58
CA VAL A 89 4.22 8.51 6.76
C VAL A 89 4.69 8.36 5.30
N ARG A 90 6.00 8.30 5.08
CA ARG A 90 6.58 8.09 3.74
C ARG A 90 6.06 6.81 3.07
N SER A 91 5.95 5.72 3.82
CA SER A 91 5.47 4.44 3.28
C SER A 91 4.00 4.47 2.88
N ILE A 92 3.16 5.25 3.56
CA ILE A 92 1.74 5.42 3.20
C ILE A 92 1.60 6.35 1.98
N GLY A 93 2.55 7.26 1.80
CA GLY A 93 2.68 8.14 0.64
C GLY A 93 1.51 9.10 0.50
N PRO A 94 1.38 10.12 1.38
CA PRO A 94 0.35 11.14 1.24
C PRO A 94 0.51 11.89 -0.09
N ARG A 95 -0.61 12.15 -0.76
CA ARG A 95 -0.64 12.79 -2.09
C ARG A 95 -0.85 14.31 -2.04
N ASP A 96 -1.40 14.80 -0.94
CA ASP A 96 -1.71 16.20 -0.70
C ASP A 96 -1.67 16.51 0.81
N SER A 97 -1.85 17.78 1.17
CA SER A 97 -1.81 18.24 2.55
C SER A 97 -2.90 17.64 3.45
N VAL A 98 -4.06 17.28 2.90
CA VAL A 98 -5.16 16.67 3.67
C VAL A 98 -4.80 15.22 4.00
N GLU A 99 -4.29 14.47 3.02
CA GLU A 99 -3.72 13.14 3.28
C GLU A 99 -2.58 13.23 4.29
N ALA A 100 -1.68 14.21 4.17
CA ALA A 100 -0.53 14.36 5.05
C ALA A 100 -0.96 14.53 6.52
N MET A 101 -1.99 15.36 6.76
CA MET A 101 -2.59 15.53 8.09
C MET A 101 -3.21 14.22 8.60
N LEU A 102 -4.01 13.54 7.79
CA LEU A 102 -4.68 12.29 8.17
C LEU A 102 -3.66 11.20 8.49
N VAL A 103 -2.65 11.04 7.64
CA VAL A 103 -1.60 10.03 7.79
C VAL A 103 -0.73 10.32 9.02
N ALA A 104 -0.34 11.58 9.26
CA ALA A 104 0.37 11.95 10.48
C ALA A 104 -0.44 11.61 11.74
N GLN A 105 -1.76 11.82 11.70
CA GLN A 105 -2.67 11.42 12.78
C GLN A 105 -2.74 9.90 12.93
N MET A 106 -2.88 9.14 11.84
CA MET A 106 -2.93 7.66 11.87
C MET A 106 -1.68 7.05 12.50
N VAL A 107 -0.50 7.53 12.10
CA VAL A 107 0.78 7.07 12.65
C VAL A 107 0.88 7.41 14.14
N SER A 108 0.47 8.62 14.53
CA SER A 108 0.45 9.04 15.95
C SER A 108 -0.52 8.22 16.80
N VAL A 109 -1.72 7.92 16.27
CA VAL A 109 -2.71 7.05 16.89
C VAL A 109 -2.15 5.65 17.09
N HIS A 110 -1.46 5.09 16.09
CA HIS A 110 -0.81 3.78 16.21
C HIS A 110 0.24 3.76 17.31
N VAL A 111 1.16 4.75 17.33
CA VAL A 111 2.19 4.84 18.38
C VAL A 111 1.56 4.97 19.77
N MET A 112 0.52 5.78 19.93
CA MET A 112 -0.18 5.92 21.20
C MET A 112 -0.89 4.62 21.61
N ALA A 113 -1.53 3.93 20.67
CA ALA A 113 -2.16 2.64 20.92
C ALA A 113 -1.13 1.61 21.44
N MET A 114 0.05 1.52 20.82
CA MET A 114 1.11 0.61 21.28
C MET A 114 1.64 0.99 22.68
N ARG A 115 1.65 2.28 23.04
CA ARG A 115 1.95 2.71 24.42
C ARG A 115 0.86 2.30 25.39
N CYS A 116 -0.41 2.49 25.06
CA CYS A 116 -1.53 2.04 25.88
C CYS A 116 -1.51 0.52 26.09
N ALA A 117 -1.21 -0.26 25.04
CA ALA A 117 -1.06 -1.71 25.13
C ALA A 117 0.09 -2.10 26.08
N ARG A 118 1.23 -1.41 26.00
CA ARG A 118 2.33 -1.62 26.96
C ARG A 118 1.90 -1.29 28.38
N HIS A 119 1.23 -0.16 28.60
CA HIS A 119 0.76 0.23 29.93
C HIS A 119 -0.24 -0.79 30.48
N LEU A 120 -1.14 -1.30 29.64
CA LEU A 120 -2.09 -2.34 30.00
C LEU A 120 -1.37 -3.63 30.45
N ALA A 121 -0.35 -4.06 29.70
CA ALA A 121 0.44 -5.26 30.03
C ALA A 121 1.26 -5.13 31.33
N HIS A 122 1.52 -3.91 31.81
CA HIS A 122 2.28 -3.64 33.04
C HIS A 122 1.43 -3.08 34.17
N ALA A 123 0.10 -3.04 34.02
CA ALA A 123 -0.80 -2.49 35.02
C ALA A 123 -0.72 -3.30 36.32
N LYS A 124 -0.55 -2.61 37.45
CA LYS A 124 -0.43 -3.24 38.78
C LYS A 124 -1.72 -3.19 39.59
N ASP A 125 -2.66 -2.36 39.15
CA ASP A 125 -3.96 -2.18 39.78
C ASP A 125 -5.07 -2.09 38.72
N LEU A 126 -6.31 -2.27 39.19
CA LEU A 126 -7.48 -2.30 38.33
C LEU A 126 -7.73 -0.96 37.64
N ALA A 127 -7.41 0.16 38.29
CA ALA A 127 -7.65 1.50 37.73
C ALA A 127 -6.73 1.78 36.53
N GLN A 128 -5.44 1.42 36.64
CA GLN A 128 -4.47 1.48 35.55
C GLN A 128 -4.88 0.57 34.39
N HIS A 129 -5.28 -0.66 34.70
CA HIS A 129 -5.74 -1.62 33.71
C HIS A 129 -6.96 -1.08 32.92
N ASP A 130 -8.00 -0.64 33.64
CA ASP A 130 -9.21 -0.09 33.04
C ASP A 130 -8.94 1.16 32.19
N SER A 131 -8.11 2.08 32.69
CA SER A 131 -7.77 3.31 31.96
C SER A 131 -7.04 2.99 30.65
N ALA A 132 -6.01 2.14 30.71
CA ALA A 132 -5.22 1.76 29.54
C ALA A 132 -6.04 0.95 28.53
N ALA A 133 -6.87 0.00 28.98
CA ALA A 133 -7.75 -0.80 28.14
C ALA A 133 -8.79 0.08 27.41
N ARG A 134 -9.42 1.02 28.13
CA ARG A 134 -10.38 1.96 27.53
C ARG A 134 -9.72 2.87 26.48
N ALA A 135 -8.52 3.39 26.76
CA ALA A 135 -7.78 4.21 25.81
C ALA A 135 -7.38 3.41 24.55
N LEU A 136 -6.80 2.22 24.74
CA LEU A 136 -6.44 1.32 23.65
C LEU A 136 -7.65 0.98 22.78
N GLY A 137 -8.77 0.58 23.39
CA GLY A 137 -9.99 0.21 22.68
C GLY A 137 -10.63 1.36 21.89
N ARG A 138 -10.44 2.63 22.32
CA ARG A 138 -10.87 3.79 21.52
C ARG A 138 -9.97 3.99 20.30
N LEU A 139 -8.66 4.03 20.50
CA LEU A 139 -7.68 4.26 19.43
C LEU A 139 -7.72 3.14 18.37
N ALA A 140 -7.84 1.89 18.80
CA ALA A 140 -7.94 0.73 17.91
C ALA A 140 -9.18 0.80 17.01
N ARG A 141 -10.32 1.29 17.51
CA ARG A 141 -11.55 1.46 16.71
C ARG A 141 -11.48 2.65 15.75
N THR A 142 -10.67 3.66 16.03
CA THR A 142 -10.47 4.80 15.13
C THR A 142 -9.66 4.41 13.88
N PHE A 143 -8.73 3.45 13.99
CA PHE A 143 -7.80 3.13 12.91
C PHE A 143 -8.50 2.64 11.62
N PRO A 144 -9.47 1.70 11.65
CA PRO A 144 -10.21 1.32 10.44
C PRO A 144 -10.96 2.49 9.79
N ALA A 145 -11.56 3.38 10.59
CA ALA A 145 -12.27 4.55 10.08
C ALA A 145 -11.31 5.53 9.36
N GLN A 146 -10.08 5.67 9.84
CA GLN A 146 -9.06 6.48 9.16
C GLN A 146 -8.60 5.84 7.84
N ILE A 147 -8.47 4.51 7.80
CA ILE A 147 -8.17 3.77 6.56
C ILE A 147 -9.29 3.96 5.54
N GLU A 148 -10.55 3.84 5.96
CA GLU A 148 -11.70 4.07 5.09
C GLU A 148 -11.76 5.51 4.56
N ALA A 149 -11.52 6.49 5.43
CA ALA A 149 -11.47 7.91 5.05
C ALA A 149 -10.36 8.19 4.02
N LEU A 150 -9.17 7.61 4.21
CA LEU A 150 -8.06 7.74 3.26
C LEU A 150 -8.39 7.10 1.90
N ASN A 151 -8.94 5.88 1.90
CA ASN A 151 -9.34 5.20 0.67
C ASN A 151 -10.41 5.98 -0.10
N ARG A 152 -11.39 6.52 0.63
CA ARG A 152 -12.46 7.34 0.06
C ARG A 152 -11.91 8.62 -0.56
N HIS A 153 -11.06 9.35 0.16
CA HIS A 153 -10.39 10.56 -0.35
C HIS A 153 -9.63 10.26 -1.65
N ARG A 154 -8.89 9.14 -1.69
CA ARG A 154 -8.17 8.69 -2.88
C ARG A 154 -9.08 8.32 -4.04
N SER A 155 -10.21 7.65 -3.79
CA SER A 155 -11.16 7.29 -4.84
C SER A 155 -11.87 8.51 -5.47
N HIS A 156 -12.09 9.58 -4.70
CA HIS A 156 -12.66 10.83 -5.23
C HIS A 156 -11.64 11.69 -5.99
N SER A 157 -10.34 11.40 -5.87
CA SER A 157 -9.28 12.07 -6.63
C SER A 157 -9.08 11.48 -8.04
N GLU A 158 -9.64 10.30 -8.33
CA GLU A 158 -9.70 9.75 -9.69
C GLU A 158 -10.89 10.38 -10.43
N PRO A 159 -10.73 10.89 -11.67
CA PRO A 159 -11.81 11.54 -12.40
C PRO A 159 -13.04 10.63 -12.48
N ALA A 160 -14.20 11.16 -12.11
CA ALA A 160 -15.47 10.46 -12.27
C ALA A 160 -15.59 9.98 -13.73
N ILE A 161 -15.74 8.67 -13.91
CA ILE A 161 -15.99 8.06 -15.22
C ILE A 161 -17.20 8.79 -15.81
N THR A 162 -16.98 9.55 -16.88
CA THR A 162 -18.08 10.28 -17.55
C THR A 162 -18.90 9.23 -18.29
N VAL A 163 -20.03 8.83 -17.70
CA VAL A 163 -20.96 7.91 -18.35
C VAL A 163 -21.69 8.68 -19.44
N GLN A 164 -21.20 8.56 -20.67
CA GLN A 164 -21.96 8.98 -21.85
C GLN A 164 -23.01 7.91 -22.13
N ASN A 165 -24.29 8.22 -21.93
CA ASN A 165 -25.38 7.33 -22.32
C ASN A 165 -25.39 7.21 -23.84
N VAL A 166 -24.82 6.12 -24.36
CA VAL A 166 -24.88 5.79 -25.79
C VAL A 166 -26.22 5.11 -26.05
N LYS A 167 -27.08 5.74 -26.85
CA LYS A 167 -28.31 5.12 -27.34
C LYS A 167 -27.92 4.12 -28.44
N VAL A 168 -28.19 2.85 -28.18
CA VAL A 168 -28.03 1.79 -29.18
C VAL A 168 -29.36 1.74 -29.95
N GLU A 169 -29.33 2.09 -31.23
CA GLU A 169 -30.48 1.93 -32.12
C GLU A 169 -30.68 0.46 -32.49
N ASP A 170 -31.88 0.09 -32.92
CA ASP A 170 -32.24 -1.29 -33.28
C ASP A 170 -31.24 -1.85 -34.33
N GLY A 171 -30.51 -2.89 -33.95
CA GLY A 171 -29.45 -3.52 -34.75
C GLY A 171 -28.01 -3.11 -34.43
N GLY A 172 -27.77 -2.20 -33.48
CA GLY A 172 -26.44 -1.88 -32.99
C GLY A 172 -25.95 -2.85 -31.89
N ASN A 173 -24.68 -3.24 -31.91
CA ASN A 173 -24.05 -4.01 -30.83
C ASN A 173 -23.07 -3.12 -30.06
N ALA A 174 -23.31 -2.92 -28.76
CA ALA A 174 -22.38 -2.25 -27.87
C ALA A 174 -21.57 -3.28 -27.08
N ILE A 175 -20.24 -3.11 -27.08
CA ILE A 175 -19.34 -3.91 -26.24
C ILE A 175 -18.99 -3.09 -25.00
N VAL A 176 -19.29 -3.62 -23.82
CA VAL A 176 -18.93 -3.00 -22.54
C VAL A 176 -17.89 -3.89 -21.86
N GLY A 177 -16.66 -3.39 -21.73
CA GLY A 177 -15.55 -4.12 -21.12
C GLY A 177 -14.18 -3.69 -21.68
N ASN A 178 -13.11 -4.19 -21.08
CA ASN A 178 -11.74 -3.90 -21.51
C ASN A 178 -11.41 -4.66 -22.81
N VAL A 179 -11.36 -3.98 -23.95
CA VAL A 179 -11.04 -4.60 -25.25
C VAL A 179 -9.53 -4.59 -25.49
N THR A 180 -8.90 -5.75 -25.39
CA THR A 180 -7.51 -5.96 -25.85
C THR A 180 -7.52 -6.36 -27.32
N GLN A 181 -7.20 -5.43 -28.22
CA GLN A 181 -7.03 -5.74 -29.64
C GLN A 181 -5.70 -6.47 -29.85
N HIS A 182 -5.75 -7.78 -30.12
CA HIS A 182 -4.60 -8.50 -30.64
C HIS A 182 -4.47 -8.16 -32.14
N ALA A 183 -3.42 -7.46 -32.52
CA ALA A 183 -3.10 -7.18 -33.91
C ALA A 183 -2.72 -8.49 -34.62
N SER A 184 -3.67 -9.12 -35.32
CA SER A 184 -3.36 -10.22 -36.23
C SER A 184 -2.93 -9.64 -37.57
N VAL A 185 -1.66 -9.86 -37.91
CA VAL A 185 -1.10 -9.69 -39.27
C VAL A 185 -1.92 -10.56 -40.23
N ILE A 186 -2.51 -9.93 -41.24
CA ILE A 186 -3.24 -10.62 -42.31
C ILE A 186 -2.19 -11.27 -43.21
N VAL A 187 -2.05 -12.59 -43.12
CA VAL A 187 -1.37 -13.40 -44.15
C VAL A 187 -2.43 -13.73 -45.20
N SER A 188 -2.28 -13.14 -46.39
CA SER A 188 -3.03 -13.55 -47.57
C SER A 188 -2.36 -14.81 -48.12
N ASP A 189 -2.99 -15.97 -47.96
CA ASP A 189 -2.65 -17.14 -48.77
C ASP A 189 -3.87 -17.63 -49.55
N THR A 190 -3.64 -17.72 -50.86
CA THR A 190 -4.57 -18.12 -51.91
C THR A 190 -4.83 -19.64 -51.85
N SER A 191 -6.11 -20.01 -51.84
CA SER A 191 -6.67 -21.38 -51.97
C SER A 191 -6.27 -22.07 -53.30
N PRO A 192 -6.36 -23.43 -53.48
CA PRO A 192 -7.58 -24.21 -53.20
C PRO A 192 -7.50 -25.74 -52.88
N ALA A 193 -8.63 -26.23 -52.36
CA ALA A 193 -9.31 -27.54 -52.53
C ALA A 193 -8.57 -28.89 -52.31
N SER A 194 -9.09 -29.70 -51.37
CA SER A 194 -9.28 -31.15 -51.56
C SER A 194 -10.34 -31.72 -50.61
N ALA A 195 -11.14 -32.64 -51.13
CA ALA A 195 -12.28 -33.30 -50.51
C ALA A 195 -11.92 -34.72 -50.02
N ALA A 196 -12.44 -35.14 -48.85
CA ALA A 196 -12.83 -36.53 -48.48
C ALA A 196 -13.19 -36.57 -46.97
N ARG A 197 -14.44 -36.83 -46.57
CA ARG A 197 -15.03 -38.16 -46.26
C ARG A 197 -14.29 -38.95 -45.17
N ASN A 198 -14.86 -38.99 -43.94
CA ASN A 198 -15.39 -40.18 -43.24
C ASN A 198 -15.38 -40.03 -41.69
N ALA A 199 -16.49 -40.40 -41.04
CA ALA A 199 -16.61 -40.80 -39.62
C ALA A 199 -16.65 -42.36 -39.55
N PRO A 200 -16.77 -43.10 -38.40
CA PRO A 200 -17.03 -42.71 -36.99
C PRO A 200 -16.33 -43.56 -35.85
N LYS A 201 -16.71 -43.30 -34.57
CA LYS A 201 -16.68 -44.13 -33.32
C LYS A 201 -15.29 -44.43 -32.67
N ALA A 202 -15.10 -44.60 -31.34
CA ALA A 202 -15.94 -45.00 -30.18
C ALA A 202 -15.31 -44.45 -28.85
N ALA A 203 -16.05 -44.01 -27.83
CA ALA A 203 -16.64 -44.74 -26.67
C ALA A 203 -15.75 -44.93 -25.41
N GLY A 204 -16.30 -44.55 -24.25
CA GLY A 204 -15.93 -44.97 -22.88
C GLY A 204 -15.35 -43.84 -22.01
N SER A 205 -15.79 -43.54 -20.78
CA SER A 205 -16.68 -44.24 -19.86
C SER A 205 -17.09 -43.32 -18.67
N ARG A 206 -18.28 -43.60 -18.09
CA ARG A 206 -18.73 -43.45 -16.68
C ARG A 206 -18.08 -42.37 -15.79
N ARG A 207 -18.81 -41.56 -15.01
CA ARG A 207 -19.65 -42.00 -13.85
C ARG A 207 -20.32 -40.77 -13.19
N ARG A 208 -21.57 -40.96 -12.77
CA ARG A 208 -22.45 -40.10 -11.94
C ARG A 208 -21.79 -39.35 -10.75
N ARG A 209 -22.34 -38.18 -10.41
CA ARG A 209 -23.11 -37.95 -9.15
C ARG A 209 -23.92 -36.65 -9.16
N ASN A 210 -25.16 -36.78 -8.68
CA ASN A 210 -26.14 -35.72 -8.42
C ASN A 210 -25.82 -34.93 -7.15
N SER A 211 -26.25 -33.66 -7.11
CA SER A 211 -26.80 -32.97 -5.93
C SER A 211 -27.25 -31.57 -6.38
N ALA A 212 -28.54 -31.38 -6.67
CA ALA A 212 -29.66 -31.11 -5.74
C ALA A 212 -29.86 -29.59 -5.58
N ASP A 213 -30.87 -29.14 -6.31
CA ASP A 213 -31.44 -27.80 -6.31
C ASP A 213 -32.22 -27.50 -5.02
N ALA A 214 -32.41 -26.22 -4.79
CA ALA A 214 -32.99 -25.61 -3.60
C ALA A 214 -34.52 -25.69 -3.54
N ALA A 215 -35.04 -25.84 -2.32
CA ALA A 215 -36.32 -25.30 -1.84
C ALA A 215 -36.25 -25.34 -0.29
N ARG A 216 -35.97 -24.23 0.41
CA ARG A 216 -36.92 -23.21 0.85
C ARG A 216 -38.24 -23.81 1.33
N ASP A 217 -38.33 -24.05 2.64
CA ASP A 217 -39.54 -23.85 3.41
C ASP A 217 -39.16 -23.26 4.78
N ALA A 218 -39.76 -22.12 5.08
CA ALA A 218 -39.72 -21.44 6.37
C ALA A 218 -41.06 -21.69 7.06
N GLN A 219 -41.01 -22.27 8.26
CA GLN A 219 -42.09 -22.34 9.25
C GLN A 219 -41.55 -21.63 10.50
N ALA A 220 -42.23 -20.58 10.97
CA ALA A 220 -43.31 -20.63 11.96
C ALA A 220 -42.76 -20.93 13.37
#